data_AF-C3PIB0-F1
#
_entry.id   AF-C3PIB0-F1
#
_cell.length_a   1.000
_cell.length_b   1.000
_cell.length_c   1.000
_cell.angle_alpha   90.00
_cell.angle_beta   90.00
_cell.angle_gamma   90.00
#
_symmetry.space_group_name_H-M   'P 1'
#
loop_
_entity.id
_entity.type
_entity.pdbx_description
1 polymer ?
#
loop_
_entity_poly.entity_id
_entity_poly.type
_entity_poly.pdbx_seq_one_letter_code
_entity_poly.pdbx_strand_id
1 'polypeptide(L)'
;MGKHYKNPIFTTVGEQVAEAVAAELVAQPWWLRYKGTIMLVLQALAWVAGVAPVYLADAPEWTALLVGGIGFFVTTLVNRLTVDGVTPSMAPRLAEQAEATQAEQAPPTLPVYTGPTTAAE
;
A
#
# COMPACT_ATOMS: atom_id res chain seq x y z
N MET A 1 5.81 19.39 31.17
CA MET A 1 5.52 19.61 29.73
C MET A 1 6.78 19.32 28.94
N GLY A 2 6.94 18.08 28.47
CA GLY A 2 8.10 17.67 27.68
C GLY A 2 8.07 18.37 26.33
N LYS A 3 9.11 19.16 26.02
CA LYS A 3 9.32 19.67 24.67
C LYS A 3 9.63 18.47 23.78
N HIS A 4 8.65 18.04 22.98
CA HIS A 4 8.89 17.14 21.86
C HIS A 4 9.80 17.87 20.87
N TYR A 5 11.10 17.66 20.98
CA TYR A 5 12.04 18.04 19.94
C TYR A 5 11.71 17.19 18.72
N LYS A 6 11.02 17.79 17.74
CA LYS A 6 10.93 17.22 16.39
C LYS A 6 12.36 17.20 15.87
N ASN A 7 12.99 16.02 15.88
CA ASN A 7 14.34 15.85 15.38
C ASN A 7 14.30 16.17 13.87
N PRO A 8 15.09 17.12 13.36
CA PRO A 8 15.01 17.56 11.97
C PRO A 8 15.33 16.44 10.95
N ILE A 9 15.99 15.36 11.40
CA ILE A 9 16.25 14.15 10.61
C ILE A 9 14.96 13.37 10.33
N PHE A 10 14.02 13.30 11.29
CA PHE A 10 12.75 12.59 11.11
C PHE A 10 11.83 13.33 10.13
N THR A 11 11.89 14.66 10.08
CA THR A 11 11.14 15.43 9.07
C THR A 11 11.67 15.23 7.65
N THR A 12 12.96 14.95 7.47
CA THR A 12 13.56 14.82 6.13
C THR A 12 13.15 13.53 5.42
N VAL A 13 13.08 12.40 6.14
CA VAL A 13 12.68 11.12 5.55
C VAL A 13 11.20 11.15 5.17
N GLY A 14 10.34 11.66 6.05
CA GLY A 14 8.92 11.82 5.75
C GLY A 14 8.65 12.73 4.55
N GLU A 15 9.40 13.84 4.41
CA GLU A 15 9.33 14.73 3.25
C GLU A 15 9.77 14.03 1.96
N GLN A 16 10.89 13.29 1.99
CA GLN A 16 11.38 12.53 0.82
C GLN A 16 10.39 11.45 0.39
N VAL A 17 9.78 10.72 1.33
CA VAL A 17 8.76 9.71 1.02
C VAL A 17 7.50 10.37 0.49
N ALA A 18 7.07 11.50 1.05
CA ALA A 18 5.90 12.23 0.54
C ALA A 18 6.12 12.73 -0.90
N GLU A 19 7.31 13.25 -1.21
CA GLU A 19 7.67 13.69 -2.56
C GLU A 19 7.75 12.51 -3.54
N ALA A 20 8.35 11.39 -3.14
CA ALA A 20 8.39 10.17 -3.94
C ALA A 20 6.99 9.61 -4.21
N VAL A 21 6.11 9.59 -3.20
CA VAL A 21 4.70 9.17 -3.36
C VAL A 21 3.94 10.14 -4.26
N ALA A 22 4.18 11.44 -4.17
CA ALA A 22 3.56 12.43 -5.05
C ALA A 22 4.00 12.26 -6.52
N ALA A 23 5.29 12.04 -6.76
CA ALA A 23 5.83 11.76 -8.09
C ALA A 23 5.26 10.47 -8.68
N GLU A 24 5.22 9.41 -7.87
CA GLU A 24 4.67 8.12 -8.26
C GLU A 24 3.15 8.20 -8.53
N LEU A 25 2.41 8.94 -7.71
CA LEU A 25 0.98 9.19 -7.94
C LEU A 25 0.76 9.81 -9.32
N VAL A 26 1.55 10.81 -9.71
CA VAL A 26 1.44 11.46 -11.02
C VAL A 26 1.79 10.50 -12.17
N ALA A 27 2.81 9.66 -12.00
CA ALA A 27 3.23 8.68 -13.00
C ALA A 27 2.21 7.54 -13.17
N GLN A 28 1.50 7.16 -12.10
CA GLN A 28 0.56 6.07 -12.13
C GLN A 28 -0.73 6.42 -12.87
N PRO A 29 -1.21 5.55 -13.77
CA PRO A 29 -2.52 5.72 -14.39
C PRO A 29 -3.63 5.66 -13.34
N TRP A 30 -4.67 6.47 -13.54
CA TRP A 30 -5.74 6.67 -12.57
C TRP A 30 -6.43 5.37 -12.11
N TRP A 31 -6.53 4.38 -13.00
CA TRP A 31 -7.19 3.10 -12.71
C TRP A 31 -6.42 2.27 -11.68
N LEU A 32 -5.09 2.37 -11.61
CA LEU A 32 -4.30 1.68 -10.58
C LEU A 32 -4.58 2.22 -9.18
N ARG A 33 -4.88 3.52 -9.07
CA ARG A 33 -5.22 4.17 -7.80
C ARG A 33 -6.53 3.66 -7.19
N TYR A 34 -7.46 3.22 -8.05
CA TYR A 34 -8.79 2.75 -7.66
C TYR A 34 -9.02 1.27 -7.98
N LYS A 35 -7.97 0.52 -8.34
CA LYS A 35 -8.03 -0.88 -8.79
C LYS A 35 -8.89 -1.74 -7.86
N GLY A 36 -8.62 -1.68 -6.55
CA GLY A 36 -9.37 -2.46 -5.55
C GLY A 36 -10.87 -2.16 -5.56
N THR A 37 -11.25 -0.88 -5.62
CA THR A 37 -12.65 -0.45 -5.68
C THR A 37 -13.30 -0.89 -7.00
N ILE A 38 -12.62 -0.71 -8.12
CA ILE A 38 -13.11 -1.13 -9.45
C ILE A 38 -13.39 -2.63 -9.44
N MET A 39 -12.47 -3.43 -8.90
CA MET A 39 -12.63 -4.88 -8.84
C MET A 39 -13.78 -5.33 -7.91
N LEU A 40 -13.98 -4.65 -6.78
CA LEU A 40 -15.13 -4.88 -5.91
C LEU A 40 -16.45 -4.62 -6.64
N VAL A 41 -16.53 -3.52 -7.40
CA VAL A 41 -17.71 -3.19 -8.21
C VAL A 41 -17.94 -4.23 -9.30
N LEU A 42 -16.90 -4.62 -10.03
CA LEU A 42 -16.99 -5.65 -11.07
C LEU A 42 -17.43 -7.00 -10.48
N GLN A 43 -16.96 -7.35 -9.29
CA GLN A 43 -17.39 -8.56 -8.60
C GLN A 43 -18.87 -8.51 -8.21
N ALA A 44 -19.35 -7.37 -7.71
CA ALA A 44 -20.77 -7.18 -7.41
C ALA A 44 -21.62 -7.30 -8.70
N LEU A 45 -21.17 -6.72 -9.81
CA LEU A 45 -21.82 -6.85 -11.10
C LEU A 45 -21.83 -8.29 -11.61
N ALA A 46 -20.76 -9.05 -11.43
CA ALA A 46 -20.72 -10.47 -11.79
C ALA A 46 -21.76 -11.27 -11.00
N TRP A 47 -21.95 -10.98 -9.71
CA TRP A 47 -23.01 -11.61 -8.92
C TRP A 47 -24.40 -11.25 -9.42
N VAL A 48 -24.68 -9.98 -9.70
CA VAL A 48 -25.96 -9.55 -10.26
C VAL A 48 -26.21 -10.21 -11.62
N ALA A 49 -25.20 -10.26 -12.48
CA ALA A 49 -25.28 -10.92 -13.78
C ALA A 49 -25.50 -12.44 -13.68
N GLY A 50 -25.00 -13.08 -12.61
CA GLY A 50 -25.26 -14.49 -12.34
C GLY A 50 -26.66 -14.76 -11.80
N VAL A 51 -27.17 -13.86 -10.95
CA VAL A 51 -28.47 -14.00 -10.28
C VAL A 51 -29.63 -13.58 -11.18
N ALA A 52 -29.46 -12.56 -12.02
CA ALA A 52 -30.53 -12.02 -12.85
C ALA A 52 -31.19 -13.08 -13.78
N PRO A 53 -30.44 -13.95 -14.49
CA PRO A 53 -31.04 -15.00 -15.33
C PRO A 53 -31.87 -16.01 -14.53
N VAL A 54 -31.50 -16.29 -13.28
CA VAL A 54 -32.25 -17.23 -12.41
C VAL A 54 -33.64 -16.68 -12.12
N TYR A 55 -33.76 -15.40 -11.81
CA TYR A 55 -35.05 -14.78 -11.47
C TYR A 55 -35.86 -14.27 -12.65
N LEU A 56 -35.20 -13.90 -13.75
CA LEU A 56 -35.85 -13.23 -14.89
C LEU A 56 -36.06 -14.15 -16.09
N ALA A 57 -35.40 -15.30 -16.14
CA ALA A 57 -35.39 -16.18 -17.31
C ALA A 57 -35.42 -17.68 -16.96
N ASP A 58 -35.82 -18.05 -15.73
CA ASP A 58 -35.86 -19.45 -15.23
C ASP A 58 -34.56 -20.23 -15.47
N ALA A 59 -33.41 -19.54 -15.45
CA ALA A 59 -32.12 -20.21 -15.57
C ALA A 59 -31.86 -21.10 -14.34
N PRO A 60 -31.11 -22.21 -14.48
CA PRO A 60 -30.74 -23.05 -13.35
C PRO A 60 -29.99 -22.28 -12.28
N GLU A 61 -30.25 -22.57 -11.00
CA GLU A 61 -29.63 -21.85 -9.86
C GLU A 61 -28.09 -21.90 -9.86
N TRP A 62 -27.50 -22.99 -10.40
CA TRP A 62 -26.05 -23.12 -10.52
C TRP A 62 -25.42 -22.08 -11.45
N THR A 63 -26.20 -21.44 -12.32
CA THR A 63 -25.73 -20.37 -13.22
C THR A 63 -25.16 -19.19 -12.42
N ALA A 64 -25.77 -18.86 -11.28
CA ALA A 64 -25.29 -17.80 -10.40
C ALA A 64 -23.91 -18.13 -9.83
N LEU A 65 -23.69 -19.39 -9.42
CA LEU A 65 -22.39 -19.86 -8.94
C LEU A 65 -21.34 -19.86 -10.04
N LEU A 66 -21.71 -20.25 -11.27
CA LEU A 66 -20.78 -20.26 -12.39
C LEU A 66 -20.31 -18.84 -12.75
N VAL A 67 -21.24 -17.90 -12.90
CA VAL A 67 -20.90 -16.50 -13.25
C VAL A 67 -20.15 -15.82 -12.10
N GLY A 68 -20.62 -15.98 -10.86
CA GLY A 68 -19.94 -15.44 -9.68
C GLY A 68 -18.53 -16.01 -9.51
N GLY A 69 -18.36 -17.32 -9.74
CA GLY A 69 -17.08 -18.02 -9.69
C GLY A 69 -16.10 -17.59 -10.77
N ILE A 70 -16.57 -17.40 -12.02
CA ILE A 70 -15.75 -16.83 -13.10
C ILE A 70 -15.32 -15.41 -12.75
N GLY A 71 -16.25 -14.57 -12.27
CA GLY A 71 -15.94 -13.20 -11.82
C GLY A 71 -14.88 -13.18 -10.73
N PHE A 72 -15.00 -14.07 -9.75
CA PHE A 72 -14.02 -14.20 -8.66
C PHE A 72 -12.65 -14.65 -9.15
N PHE A 73 -12.61 -15.64 -10.05
CA PHE A 73 -11.37 -16.14 -10.62
C PHE A 73 -10.65 -15.06 -11.43
N VAL A 74 -11.38 -14.34 -12.29
CA VAL A 74 -10.84 -13.22 -13.07
C VAL A 74 -10.34 -12.11 -12.15
N THR A 75 -11.12 -11.72 -11.14
CA THR A 75 -10.73 -10.71 -10.14
C THR A 75 -9.44 -11.10 -9.44
N THR A 76 -9.33 -12.36 -9.01
CA THR A 76 -8.13 -12.89 -8.35
C THR A 76 -6.92 -12.85 -9.28
N LEU A 77 -7.10 -13.25 -10.54
CA LEU A 77 -6.03 -13.26 -11.54
C LEU A 77 -5.56 -11.84 -11.84
N VAL A 78 -6.48 -10.88 -12.03
CA VAL A 78 -6.13 -9.46 -12.23
C VAL A 78 -5.38 -8.93 -11.02
N ASN A 79 -5.83 -9.23 -9.80
CA ASN A 79 -5.11 -8.84 -8.58
C ASN A 79 -3.69 -9.40 -8.56
N ARG A 80 -3.53 -10.68 -8.89
CA ARG A 80 -2.24 -11.38 -8.85
C ARG A 80 -1.26 -10.86 -9.90
N LEU A 81 -1.75 -10.50 -11.09
CA LEU A 81 -0.95 -10.15 -12.26
C LEU A 81 -0.69 -8.65 -12.43
N THR A 82 -1.34 -7.79 -11.64
CA THR A 82 -1.14 -6.34 -11.72
C THR A 82 -0.52 -5.80 -10.44
N VAL A 83 0.50 -4.94 -10.58
CA VAL A 83 1.13 -4.24 -9.46
C VAL A 83 0.10 -3.34 -8.79
N ASP A 84 0.11 -3.29 -7.45
CA ASP A 84 -0.77 -2.40 -6.71
C ASP A 84 -0.26 -0.96 -6.77
N GLY A 85 -1.17 -0.04 -7.07
CA GLY A 85 -0.87 1.38 -7.09
C GLY A 85 -0.67 1.96 -5.69
N VAL A 86 0.05 3.07 -5.60
CA VAL A 86 0.21 3.83 -4.35
C VAL A 86 -0.92 4.84 -4.27
N THR A 87 -1.59 4.93 -3.12
CA THR A 87 -2.67 5.90 -2.91
C THR A 87 -2.21 7.10 -2.07
N PRO A 88 -2.84 8.27 -2.19
CA PRO A 88 -2.44 9.44 -1.39
C PRO A 88 -2.50 9.21 0.12
N SER A 89 -3.41 8.35 0.59
CA SER A 89 -3.52 8.00 2.01
C SER A 89 -2.41 7.07 2.52
N MET A 90 -1.59 6.49 1.63
CA MET A 90 -0.45 5.66 2.00
C MET A 90 0.81 6.47 2.37
N ALA A 91 0.92 7.73 1.90
CA ALA A 91 2.09 8.58 2.16
C ALA A 91 2.53 8.64 3.65
N PRO A 92 1.65 8.96 4.62
CA PRO A 92 2.05 9.02 6.03
C PRO A 92 2.47 7.65 6.58
N ARG A 93 1.87 6.55 6.10
CA ARG A 93 2.19 5.19 6.54
C ARG A 93 3.53 4.71 6.02
N LEU A 94 3.85 5.06 4.78
CA LEU A 94 5.14 4.75 4.16
C LEU A 94 6.28 5.54 4.80
N ALA A 95 6.03 6.80 5.18
CA ALA A 95 7.01 7.61 5.91
C ALA A 95 7.39 6.96 7.26
N GLU A 96 6.38 6.56 8.05
CA GLU A 96 6.59 5.88 9.33
C GLU A 96 7.36 4.55 9.19
N GLN A 97 7.03 3.77 8.16
CA GLN A 97 7.75 2.52 7.86
C GLN A 97 9.20 2.74 7.41
N ALA A 98 9.44 3.77 6.60
CA ALA A 98 10.78 4.13 6.15
C ALA A 98 11.66 4.58 7.33
N GLU A 99 11.11 5.37 8.25
CA GLU A 99 11.80 5.77 9.49
C GLU A 99 12.14 4.57 10.37
N ALA A 100 11.19 3.65 10.58
CA ALA A 100 11.42 2.44 11.36
C ALA A 100 12.53 1.55 10.75
N THR A 101 12.50 1.39 9.43
CA THR A 101 13.51 0.61 8.69
C THR A 101 14.89 1.26 8.79
N GLN A 102 14.97 2.58 8.70
CA GLN A 102 16.23 3.31 8.82
C GLN A 102 16.80 3.22 10.24
N ALA A 103 15.96 3.28 11.27
CA ALA A 103 16.38 3.13 12.66
C ALA A 103 16.94 1.72 12.95
N GLU A 104 16.36 0.68 12.35
CA GLU A 104 16.82 -0.71 12.50
C GLU A 104 18.13 -0.97 11.73
N GLN A 105 18.34 -0.28 10.60
CA GLN A 105 19.57 -0.37 9.81
C GLN A 105 20.70 0.54 10.32
N ALA A 106 20.43 1.41 11.30
CA ALA A 106 21.44 2.28 11.88
C ALA A 106 22.53 1.44 12.59
N PRO A 107 23.82 1.63 12.27
CA PRO A 107 24.89 0.88 12.93
C PRO A 107 24.84 1.10 14.45
N PRO A 108 25.19 0.09 15.26
CA PRO A 108 25.24 0.24 16.70
C PRO A 108 26.16 1.40 17.05
N THR A 109 25.67 2.33 17.88
CA THR A 109 26.49 3.42 18.39
C THR A 109 27.63 2.81 19.22
N LEU A 110 28.84 2.87 18.67
CA LEU A 110 30.02 2.42 19.39
C LEU A 110 30.16 3.26 20.66
N PRO A 111 30.50 2.65 21.81
CA PRO A 111 30.75 3.41 23.02
C PRO A 111 31.88 4.41 22.75
N VAL A 112 31.60 5.70 23.00
CA VAL A 112 32.62 6.74 22.92
C VAL A 112 33.64 6.46 24.02
N TYR A 113 34.84 6.06 23.64
CA TYR A 113 35.93 5.84 24.59
C TYR A 113 36.32 7.19 25.21
N THR A 114 36.03 7.37 26.50
CA THR A 114 36.39 8.56 27.29
C THR A 114 37.68 8.38 28.10
N GLY A 115 38.44 7.32 27.83
CA GLY A 115 39.72 7.09 28.50
C GLY A 115 40.80 8.10 28.08
N PRO A 116 41.92 8.15 28.81
CA PRO A 116 42.99 9.10 28.54
C PRO A 116 43.50 8.90 27.11
N THR A 117 43.29 9.92 26.26
CA THR A 117 43.87 9.95 24.92
C THR A 117 45.35 10.26 25.03
N THR A 118 46.19 9.43 24.41
CA THR A 118 47.64 9.65 24.30
C THR A 118 48.01 10.69 23.23
N ALA A 119 47.04 11.40 22.66
CA ALA A 119 47.27 12.40 21.59
C ALA A 119 47.77 13.76 22.10
N ALA A 120 48.50 13.81 23.21
CA ALA A 120 49.17 15.00 23.70
C ALA A 120 50.67 14.73 23.86
N GLU A 121 51.38 14.68 22.74
CA GLU A 121 52.81 15.00 22.62
C GLU A 121 53.04 15.80 21.33
#